data_AF-A0A9E4LE39-F1
#
_entry.id   AF-A0A9E4LE39-F1
#
_cell.length_a   1.000
_cell.length_b   1.000
_cell.length_c   1.000
_cell.angle_alpha   90.00
_cell.angle_beta   90.00
_cell.angle_gamma   90.00
#
_symmetry.space_group_name_H-M   'P 1'
#
loop_
_entity.id
_entity.type
_entity.pdbx_description
1 polymer ?
#
loop_
_entity_poly.entity_id
_entity_poly.type
_entity_poly.pdbx_seq_one_letter_code
_entity_poly.pdbx_strand_id
1 'polypeptide(L)' 'MPIEFDAVTRAATLEAGGLDMDRAGEVFAGTALAVEDDRRDYGEDRFITVGFCDTRTVMMVWPPRDDALREWIGKHGAA' A
#
# COMPACT_ATOMS: atom_id res chain seq x y z
N MET A 1 12.94 -0.89 -3.10
CA MET A 1 12.25 -0.52 -1.84
C MET A 1 12.20 -1.77 -0.97
N PRO A 2 12.82 -1.80 0.22
CA PRO A 2 12.64 -2.92 1.13
C PRO A 2 11.20 -2.89 1.68
N ILE A 3 10.47 -3.98 1.49
CA ILE A 3 9.14 -4.18 2.04
C ILE A 3 9.29 -5.20 3.15
N GLU A 4 8.88 -4.84 4.36
CA GLU A 4 8.95 -5.71 5.52
C GLU A 4 7.53 -6.04 5.99
N PHE A 5 7.30 -7.31 6.24
CA PHE A 5 6.08 -7.85 6.83
C PHE A 5 6.46 -9.06 7.67
N ASP A 6 5.67 -9.36 8.69
CA ASP A 6 5.82 -10.60 9.45
C ASP A 6 5.14 -11.77 8.72
N ALA A 7 5.55 -13.00 9.06
CA ALA A 7 5.06 -14.21 8.42
C ALA A 7 3.56 -14.47 8.68
N VAL A 8 3.01 -13.97 9.80
CA VAL A 8 1.59 -14.12 10.15
C VAL A 8 0.75 -13.21 9.27
N THR A 9 1.16 -11.96 9.09
CA THR A 9 0.52 -11.00 8.17
C THR A 9 0.60 -11.46 6.72
N ARG A 10 1.74 -12.05 6.29
CA ARG A 10 1.87 -12.63 4.95
C ARG A 10 0.90 -13.78 4.71
N ALA A 11 0.81 -14.72 5.64
CA ALA A 11 -0.10 -15.85 5.52
C ALA A 11 -1.57 -15.40 5.48
N ALA A 12 -1.97 -14.49 6.38
CA ALA A 12 -3.34 -13.96 6.41
C ALA A 12 -3.71 -13.21 5.12
N THR A 13 -2.79 -12.41 4.58
CA THR A 13 -3.01 -11.67 3.32
C THR A 13 -3.14 -12.61 2.11
N LEU A 14 -2.31 -13.65 2.07
CA LEU A 14 -2.36 -14.68 1.03
C LEU A 14 -3.66 -15.49 1.10
N GLU A 15 -4.11 -15.86 2.30
CA GLU A 15 -5.37 -16.59 2.49
C GLU A 15 -6.62 -15.75 2.20
N ALA A 16 -6.64 -14.48 2.63
CA ALA A 16 -7.81 -13.63 2.50
C ALA A 16 -7.98 -13.02 1.09
N GLY A 17 -6.89 -12.70 0.41
CA GLY A 17 -6.91 -11.93 -0.86
C GLY A 17 -6.09 -12.53 -1.99
N GLY A 18 -5.30 -13.57 -1.73
CA GLY A 18 -4.42 -14.18 -2.74
C GLY A 18 -3.28 -13.28 -3.21
N LEU A 19 -2.92 -12.26 -2.42
CA LEU A 19 -1.77 -11.41 -2.70
C LEU A 19 -0.55 -11.96 -1.96
N ASP A 20 0.49 -12.29 -2.72
CA ASP A 20 1.82 -12.52 -2.14
C ASP A 20 2.47 -11.18 -1.84
N MET A 21 2.74 -10.91 -0.55
CA MET A 21 3.33 -9.63 -0.11
C MET A 21 4.75 -9.43 -0.65
N ASP A 22 5.45 -10.49 -1.06
CA ASP A 22 6.74 -10.39 -1.76
C ASP A 22 6.61 -9.61 -3.09
N ARG A 23 5.41 -9.60 -3.68
CA ARG A 23 5.09 -8.89 -4.92
C ARG A 23 4.55 -7.48 -4.71
N ALA A 24 4.43 -7.02 -3.46
CA ALA A 24 3.91 -5.69 -3.15
C ALA A 24 4.72 -4.58 -3.86
N GLY A 25 6.02 -4.80 -4.08
CA GLY A 25 6.88 -3.87 -4.82
C GLY A 25 6.43 -3.60 -6.27
N GLU A 26 5.75 -4.55 -6.90
CA GLU A 26 5.22 -4.39 -8.26
C GLU A 26 4.09 -3.35 -8.29
N VAL A 27 3.27 -3.30 -7.24
CA VAL A 27 2.18 -2.31 -7.12
C VAL A 27 2.76 -0.90 -7.05
N PHE A 28 3.80 -0.70 -6.24
CA PHE A 28 4.47 0.60 -6.11
C PHE A 28 5.25 1.02 -7.37
N ALA A 29 5.75 0.05 -8.14
CA ALA A 29 6.46 0.32 -9.39
C ALA A 29 5.52 0.62 -10.58
N GLY A 30 4.24 0.24 -10.48
CA GLY A 30 3.22 0.48 -11.49
C GLY A 30 2.42 1.76 -11.26
N THR A 31 1.26 1.86 -11.93
CA THR A 31 0.29 2.92 -11.65
C THR A 31 -0.36 2.67 -10.30
N ALA A 32 -0.03 3.51 -9.33
CA ALA A 32 -0.58 3.46 -7.99
C ALA A 32 -0.98 4.87 -7.49
N LEU A 33 -2.01 4.90 -6.66
CA LEU A 33 -2.43 6.07 -5.90
C LEU A 33 -2.16 5.80 -4.42
N ALA A 34 -1.37 6.65 -3.79
CA ALA A 34 -1.14 6.63 -2.34
C ALA A 34 -1.82 7.85 -1.70
N VAL A 35 -2.58 7.60 -0.64
CA VAL A 35 -3.25 8.64 0.16
C VAL A 35 -2.98 8.40 1.63
N GLU A 36 -2.90 9.46 2.41
CA GLU A 36 -2.86 9.38 3.87
C GLU A 36 -4.17 8.76 4.39
N ASP A 37 -4.07 7.90 5.41
CA ASP A 37 -5.20 7.28 6.09
C ASP A 37 -5.62 8.10 7.30
N ASP A 38 -6.36 9.19 7.05
CA ASP A 38 -6.87 10.09 8.08
C ASP A 38 -8.23 9.65 8.67
N ARG A 39 -8.67 8.42 8.38
CA ARG A 39 -10.00 7.92 8.77
C ARG A 39 -10.16 7.78 10.28
N ARG A 40 -9.05 7.53 11.01
CA ARG A 40 -8.98 7.44 12.47
C ARG A 40 -7.59 7.85 12.94
N ASP A 41 -7.51 8.35 14.17
CA ASP A 41 -6.24 8.51 14.86
C ASP A 41 -5.75 7.14 15.35
N TYR A 42 -4.74 6.60 14.67
CA TYR A 42 -4.10 5.32 14.99
C TYR A 42 -2.86 5.47 15.89
N GLY A 43 -2.50 6.70 16.27
CA GLY A 43 -1.26 7.00 17.01
C GLY A 43 0.02 6.96 16.17
N GLU A 44 -0.10 6.74 14.86
CA GLU A 44 0.98 6.76 13.88
C GLU A 44 0.42 7.17 12.50
N ASP A 45 1.26 7.78 11.66
CA ASP A 45 0.90 8.09 10.27
C ASP A 45 0.74 6.78 9.48
N ARG A 46 -0.24 6.74 8.59
CA ARG A 46 -0.49 5.59 7.71
C ARG A 46 -0.87 6.08 6.32
N PHE A 47 -0.53 5.27 5.32
CA PHE A 47 -0.92 5.48 3.95
C PHE A 47 -1.68 4.27 3.43
N ILE A 48 -2.70 4.53 2.62
CA ILE A 48 -3.38 3.54 1.80
C ILE A 48 -2.87 3.71 0.38
N THR A 49 -2.34 2.63 -0.20
CA THR A 49 -2.00 2.57 -1.62
C THR A 49 -2.96 1.67 -2.35
N VAL A 50 -3.58 2.17 -3.42
CA VAL A 50 -4.34 1.37 -4.38
C VAL A 50 -3.59 1.34 -5.70
N GLY A 51 -3.38 0.15 -6.24
CA GLY A 51 -2.71 -0.03 -7.53
C GLY A 51 -3.02 -1.39 -8.14
N PHE A 52 -2.24 -1.77 -9.15
CA PHE A 52 -2.41 -3.04 -9.86
C PHE A 52 -1.23 -3.98 -9.61
N CYS A 53 -1.54 -5.27 -9.43
CA CYS A 53 -0.60 -6.37 -9.52
C CYS A 53 -1.18 -7.37 -10.53
N ASP A 54 -0.48 -7.60 -11.64
CA ASP A 54 -1.02 -8.23 -12.84
C ASP A 54 -2.34 -7.58 -13.30
N THR A 55 -3.43 -8.35 -13.33
CA THR A 55 -4.77 -7.89 -13.71
C THR A 55 -5.66 -7.56 -12.51
N ARG A 56 -5.11 -7.57 -11.29
CA ARG A 56 -5.87 -7.39 -10.05
C ARG A 56 -5.61 -6.03 -9.43
N THR A 57 -6.68 -5.37 -8.99
CA THR A 57 -6.58 -4.21 -8.11
C THR A 57 -6.21 -4.68 -6.70
N VAL A 58 -5.22 -4.04 -6.12
CA VAL A 58 -4.69 -4.34 -4.78
C VAL A 58 -4.72 -3.07 -3.94
N MET A 59 -5.11 -3.20 -2.67
CA MET A 59 -5.03 -2.14 -1.68
C MET A 59 -4.07 -2.56 -0.58
N MET A 60 -3.16 -1.66 -0.19
CA MET A 60 -2.15 -1.88 0.85
C MET A 60 -2.21 -0.75 1.87
N VAL A 61 -1.96 -1.06 3.14
CA VAL A 61 -1.83 -0.07 4.22
C VAL A 61 -0.43 -0.18 4.80
N TRP A 62 0.27 0.95 4.95
CA TRP A 62 1.64 0.97 5.43
C TRP A 62 1.96 2.28 6.16
N PRO A 63 2.77 2.25 7.24
CA PRO A 63 3.28 3.47 7.87
C PRO A 63 4.43 4.06 7.04
N PRO A 64 4.59 5.40 6.98
CA PRO A 64 5.75 5.99 6.36
C PRO A 64 7.00 5.57 7.13
N ARG A 65 8.02 5.07 6.41
CA ARG A 65 9.37 4.91 6.96
C ARG A 65 10.24 6.04 6.46
N ASP A 66 11.19 6.47 7.29
CA ASP A 66 12.03 7.67 7.13
C ASP A 66 12.74 7.80 5.76
N ASP A 67 12.83 6.72 4.97
CA ASP A 67 13.59 6.65 3.73
C ASP A 67 12.79 6.29 2.45
N ALA A 68 11.44 6.24 2.46
CA ALA A 68 10.67 5.81 1.27
C ALA A 68 9.44 6.67 0.91
N LEU A 69 9.63 7.40 -0.19
CA LEU A 69 8.68 8.08 -1.09
C LEU A 69 7.70 9.11 -0.50
N ARG A 70 8.20 10.34 -0.32
CA ARG A 70 7.39 11.56 -0.49
C ARG A 70 7.42 11.99 -1.95
N GLU A 71 6.57 11.43 -2.80
CA GLU A 71 6.10 12.15 -3.99
C GLU A 71 4.58 12.07 -4.06
N TRP A 72 3.95 13.18 -3.69
CA TRP A 72 2.52 13.42 -3.75
C TRP A 72 2.08 13.48 -5.23
N ILE A 73 1.27 12.52 -5.67
CA ILE A 73 0.56 12.60 -6.96
C ILE A 73 -0.89 12.99 -6.68
N GLY A 74 -1.16 14.30 -6.79
CA GLY A 74 -2.37 14.86 -7.36
C GLY A 74 -3.73 14.46 -6.76
N LYS A 75 -4.27 15.37 -5.92
CA LYS A 75 -5.73 15.59 -5.82
C LYS A 75 -6.32 15.79 -7.22
N HIS A 76 -7.21 14.90 -7.67
CA HIS A 76 -8.34 15.29 -8.52
C HIS A 76 -9.58 14.49 -8.15
N GLY A 77 -10.43 15.13 -7.35
CA GLY A 77 -11.84 14.79 -7.23
C GLY A 77 -12.70 15.75 -8.05
N ALA A 78 -13.80 15.19 -8.53
CA ALA A 78 -15.01 15.81 -9.07
C ALA A 78 -15.01 16.25 -10.55
N ALA A 79 -15.67 15.43 -11.36
CA ALA A 79 -16.90 15.85 -12.03
C ALA A 79 -18.03 14.92 -11.57
#